data_AF-A0A536NWJ1-F1
#
_entry.id   AF-A0A536NWJ1-F1
#
_cell.length_a   1.000
_cell.length_b   1.000
_cell.length_c   1.000
_cell.angle_alpha   90.00
_cell.angle_beta   90.00
_cell.angle_gamma   90.00
#
_symmetry.space_group_name_H-M   'P 1'
#
loop_
_entity.id
_entity.type
_entity.pdbx_description
1 polymer ?
#
loop_
_entity_poly.entity_id
_entity_poly.type
_entity_poly.pdbx_seq_one_letter_code
_entity_poly.pdbx_strand_id
1 'polypeptide(L)'
;MREPASARANIQGPRDCRQCLDDRGRHRLDLRKLVPPLRFEVVGERPEHRAQQPLLGRRIAGFEHPHVLRRHLRHLVAVHCGGKAVDVAAGEVPPTRRRRCRGGCVLHALIRLVRAMRIAVVASPVTPLRPAQPGGAQAMVCDLALGLVRRGHQVAIHCVDGSEVPGVDLITVPPPRDAAQALVMPRGRPAPQAPGVAAAIAGMFDAIRSSRPDVVSQHAFDAPAFDQARGLAALHTLHLPPLVPAVVAAAASTPAAQLATVSASMLRAWRAAGVDVGRVLRNGVEDVDVPDGAPEHLALVAGRISPEKGIEDALTAARLAGLPARVAGAVYDPAYDVDLQGAERLGELTRLELRRVMARSAVTICAVRWDEPFGLVAAEAQMAGCPVAAYDRGAVP
;
A
#
# COMPACT_ATOMS: atom_id res chain seq x y z
N MET A 1 -27.04 -39.34 40.69
CA MET A 1 -26.71 -40.44 39.75
C MET A 1 -27.47 -40.16 38.46
N ARG A 2 -26.91 -40.09 37.25
CA ARG A 2 -25.58 -40.30 36.69
C ARG A 2 -25.55 -39.51 35.35
N GLU A 3 -24.35 -39.11 34.97
CA GLU A 3 -23.80 -38.53 33.73
C GLU A 3 -24.58 -38.63 32.40
N PRO A 4 -24.34 -37.69 31.45
CA PRO A 4 -24.59 -37.92 30.04
C PRO A 4 -23.41 -38.66 29.36
N ALA A 5 -23.72 -39.78 28.70
CA ALA A 5 -22.79 -40.55 27.89
C ALA A 5 -22.75 -40.05 26.43
N SER A 6 -21.55 -40.12 25.87
CA SER A 6 -21.10 -39.70 24.55
C SER A 6 -21.79 -40.36 23.36
N ALA A 7 -22.01 -39.60 22.27
CA ALA A 7 -22.20 -40.15 20.92
C ALA A 7 -21.17 -39.52 19.95
N ARG A 8 -20.39 -40.41 19.33
CA ARG A 8 -19.24 -40.16 18.46
C ARG A 8 -19.70 -39.91 17.02
N ALA A 9 -19.13 -38.91 16.35
CA ALA A 9 -19.08 -38.85 14.89
C ALA A 9 -17.64 -39.09 14.42
N ASN A 10 -17.50 -40.09 13.56
CA ASN A 10 -16.28 -40.65 13.02
C ASN A 10 -15.84 -39.81 11.81
N ILE A 11 -14.69 -39.13 11.87
CA ILE A 11 -13.99 -38.62 10.69
C ILE A 11 -12.55 -39.11 10.80
N GLN A 12 -12.18 -40.03 9.90
CA GLN A 12 -10.82 -40.52 9.73
C GLN A 12 -9.93 -39.37 9.25
N GLY A 13 -9.20 -38.78 10.18
CA GLY A 13 -8.07 -37.90 9.88
C GLY A 13 -6.83 -38.71 9.44
N PRO A 14 -5.89 -38.07 8.73
CA PRO A 14 -4.62 -38.70 8.38
C PRO A 14 -3.87 -39.10 9.65
N ARG A 15 -3.55 -40.39 9.74
CA ARG A 15 -2.65 -40.95 10.74
C ARG A 15 -1.24 -40.44 10.46
N ASP A 16 -0.80 -39.52 11.30
CA ASP A 16 0.54 -39.43 11.90
C ASP A 16 0.92 -37.96 12.12
N CYS A 17 0.63 -37.47 13.32
CA CYS A 17 1.28 -36.27 13.85
C CYS A 17 1.58 -36.50 15.33
N ARG A 18 2.41 -37.51 15.61
CA ARG A 18 3.13 -37.60 16.88
C ARG A 18 4.38 -36.74 16.75
N GLN A 19 4.30 -35.47 17.16
CA GLN A 19 5.40 -34.68 17.74
C GLN A 19 4.97 -33.21 17.82
N CYS A 20 4.42 -32.78 18.95
CA CYS A 20 4.28 -31.37 19.35
C CYS A 20 3.93 -31.22 20.84
N LEU A 21 4.60 -31.97 21.73
CA LEU A 21 4.56 -31.74 23.17
C LEU A 21 6.00 -31.80 23.71
N ASP A 22 6.36 -30.88 24.61
CA ASP A 22 7.55 -31.02 25.44
C ASP A 22 7.28 -31.97 26.62
N ASP A 23 8.32 -32.35 27.36
CA ASP A 23 8.26 -33.31 28.49
C ASP A 23 7.34 -32.88 29.65
N ARG A 24 6.62 -31.75 29.55
CA ARG A 24 5.62 -31.29 30.53
C ARG A 24 4.26 -30.93 29.92
N GLY A 25 3.99 -31.31 28.67
CA GLY A 25 2.63 -31.35 28.12
C GLY A 25 1.95 -30.00 27.86
N ARG A 26 2.70 -28.92 27.56
CA ARG A 26 2.10 -27.62 27.22
C ARG A 26 2.19 -27.31 25.73
N HIS A 27 1.08 -26.82 25.15
CA HIS A 27 1.04 -26.31 23.77
C HIS A 27 1.91 -25.06 23.63
N ARG A 28 2.95 -25.13 22.79
CA ARG A 28 3.82 -23.98 22.47
C ARG A 28 3.39 -23.42 21.11
N LEU A 29 2.71 -22.27 21.11
CA LEU A 29 2.49 -21.49 19.89
C LEU A 29 3.86 -20.94 19.44
N ASP A 30 4.36 -21.39 18.28
CA ASP A 30 5.65 -20.94 17.75
C ASP A 30 5.50 -19.55 17.10
N LEU A 31 5.72 -18.51 17.91
CA LEU A 31 5.67 -17.10 17.49
C LEU A 31 6.68 -16.76 16.38
N ARG A 32 7.64 -17.64 16.07
CA ARG A 32 8.59 -17.48 14.96
C ARG A 32 7.94 -17.55 13.57
N LYS A 33 6.71 -18.07 13.46
CA LYS A 33 5.95 -18.10 12.20
C LYS A 33 5.08 -16.87 11.95
N LEU A 34 4.94 -15.98 12.93
CA LEU A 34 4.05 -14.80 12.87
C LEU A 34 4.80 -13.47 12.68
N VAL A 35 6.13 -13.48 12.75
CA VAL A 35 6.97 -12.29 12.57
C VAL A 35 7.98 -12.61 11.48
N PRO A 36 7.93 -11.95 10.30
CA PRO A 36 8.96 -12.18 9.29
C PRO A 36 10.33 -11.76 9.86
N PRO A 37 11.41 -12.50 9.57
CA PRO A 37 12.73 -12.14 10.06
C PRO A 37 13.10 -10.75 9.53
N LEU A 38 13.58 -9.88 10.42
CA LEU A 38 14.20 -8.61 10.04
C LEU A 38 15.36 -8.90 9.09
N ARG A 39 15.15 -8.68 7.78
CA ARG A 39 16.22 -8.72 6.79
C ARG A 39 17.01 -7.43 6.90
N PHE A 40 18.26 -7.53 7.34
CA PHE A 40 19.23 -6.46 7.26
C PHE A 40 19.86 -6.49 5.87
N GLU A 41 19.62 -5.48 5.05
CA GLU A 41 20.28 -5.34 3.75
C GLU A 41 21.43 -4.33 3.87
N VAL A 42 22.65 -4.80 3.62
CA VAL A 42 23.84 -3.94 3.62
C VAL A 42 23.94 -3.32 2.23
N VAL A 43 23.53 -2.05 2.09
CA VAL A 43 23.63 -1.32 0.81
C VAL A 43 24.96 -0.59 0.75
N GLY A 44 25.81 -1.00 -0.21
CA GLY A 44 27.05 -0.34 -0.56
C GLY A 44 28.29 -1.13 -0.15
N GLU A 45 28.69 -2.11 -0.96
CA GLU A 45 30.01 -2.72 -0.84
C GLU A 45 30.81 -2.51 -2.14
N ARG A 46 32.05 -2.06 -2.00
CA ARG A 46 33.08 -2.30 -3.02
C ARG A 46 33.45 -3.80 -2.97
N PRO A 47 33.79 -4.44 -4.11
CA PRO A 47 33.94 -5.90 -4.22
C PRO A 47 34.93 -6.55 -3.23
N GLU A 48 35.85 -5.74 -2.71
CA GLU A 48 36.97 -6.08 -1.84
C GLU A 48 36.59 -6.47 -0.39
N HIS A 49 35.33 -6.25 0.05
CA HIS A 49 34.88 -6.57 1.41
C HIS A 49 34.09 -7.90 1.56
N ARG A 50 33.83 -8.62 0.45
CA ARG A 50 33.09 -9.90 0.46
C ARG A 50 33.75 -11.03 1.26
N ALA A 51 35.04 -10.95 1.58
CA ALA A 51 35.79 -12.03 2.22
C ALA A 51 35.48 -12.22 3.73
N GLN A 52 34.72 -11.32 4.37
CA GLN A 52 34.48 -11.38 5.84
C GLN A 52 33.06 -11.82 6.24
N GLN A 53 32.20 -12.18 5.29
CA GLN A 53 30.82 -12.61 5.55
C GLN A 53 30.63 -13.84 6.47
N PRO A 54 31.56 -14.81 6.63
CA PRO A 54 31.29 -15.99 7.46
C PRO A 54 31.24 -15.73 8.97
N LEU A 55 31.82 -14.62 9.45
CA LEU A 55 31.92 -14.33 10.90
C LEU A 55 30.71 -13.56 11.45
N LEU A 56 30.03 -12.76 10.63
CA LEU A 56 28.81 -12.05 11.02
C LEU A 56 27.58 -12.95 11.02
N GLY A 57 27.47 -13.87 10.05
CA GLY A 57 26.35 -14.81 9.95
C GLY A 57 26.22 -15.75 11.16
N ARG A 58 27.33 -16.20 11.75
CA ARG A 58 27.32 -17.13 12.90
C ARG A 58 26.92 -16.48 14.23
N ARG A 59 27.09 -15.16 14.40
CA ARG A 59 26.70 -14.48 15.65
C ARG A 59 25.23 -14.05 15.69
N ILE A 60 24.58 -13.90 14.53
CA ILE A 60 23.20 -13.42 14.44
C ILE A 60 22.17 -14.54 14.70
N ALA A 61 22.56 -15.81 14.51
CA ALA A 61 21.69 -16.97 14.69
C ALA A 61 21.32 -17.32 16.15
N GLY A 62 21.76 -16.54 17.14
CA GLY A 62 21.57 -16.84 18.58
C GLY A 62 20.63 -15.92 19.36
N PHE A 63 19.91 -14.98 18.72
CA PHE A 63 19.15 -13.95 19.46
C PHE A 63 17.65 -14.25 19.53
N GLU A 64 17.19 -14.84 20.64
CA GLU A 64 15.78 -15.24 20.83
C GLU A 64 14.87 -14.18 21.52
N HIS A 65 15.35 -12.98 21.92
CA HIS A 65 14.46 -11.99 22.56
C HIS A 65 14.82 -10.50 22.35
N PRO A 66 13.81 -9.59 22.19
CA PRO A 66 14.02 -8.14 21.97
C PRO A 66 14.75 -7.40 23.12
N HIS A 67 14.60 -7.87 24.36
CA HIS A 67 15.23 -7.25 25.53
C HIS A 67 16.75 -7.51 25.61
N VAL A 68 17.24 -8.57 24.97
CA VAL A 68 18.66 -8.94 24.92
C VAL A 68 19.42 -8.03 23.95
N LEU A 69 18.75 -7.55 22.89
CA LEU A 69 19.31 -6.62 21.92
C LEU A 69 19.75 -5.28 22.57
N ARG A 70 18.94 -4.75 23.49
CA ARG A 70 19.24 -3.49 24.22
C ARG A 70 20.44 -3.60 25.15
N ARG A 71 20.63 -4.75 25.82
CA ARG A 71 21.75 -4.96 26.77
C ARG A 71 23.07 -5.19 26.03
N HIS A 72 23.04 -5.87 24.88
CA HIS A 72 24.25 -6.16 24.10
C HIS A 72 24.67 -5.03 23.14
N LEU A 73 23.77 -4.14 22.72
CA LEU A 73 24.16 -2.90 22.03
C LEU A 73 25.09 -2.04 22.90
N ARG A 74 24.87 -1.98 24.23
CA ARG A 74 25.80 -1.33 25.17
C ARG A 74 27.17 -2.03 25.24
N HIS A 75 27.21 -3.34 25.05
CA HIS A 75 28.44 -4.12 25.09
C HIS A 75 29.22 -4.06 23.77
N LEU A 76 28.52 -4.00 22.63
CA LEU A 76 29.12 -3.81 21.30
C LEU A 76 29.77 -2.44 21.14
N VAL A 77 29.23 -1.40 21.80
CA VAL A 77 29.86 -0.06 21.88
C VAL A 77 31.12 -0.08 22.77
N ALA A 78 31.19 -0.96 23.78
CA ALA A 78 32.33 -1.04 24.71
C ALA A 78 33.56 -1.78 24.13
N VAL A 79 33.37 -2.68 23.16
CA VAL A 79 34.43 -3.57 22.64
C VAL A 79 35.23 -2.96 21.48
N HIS A 80 34.85 -1.80 20.93
CA HIS A 80 35.55 -1.21 19.78
C HIS A 80 35.96 0.27 19.90
N CYS A 81 35.67 0.92 21.01
CA CYS A 81 36.20 2.24 21.31
C CYS A 81 36.84 2.16 22.69
N GLY A 82 38.18 2.07 22.74
CA GLY A 82 38.93 2.13 23.99
C GLY A 82 38.40 3.26 24.89
N GLY A 83 37.73 2.85 25.96
CA GLY A 83 37.22 3.67 27.07
C GLY A 83 36.67 5.04 26.70
N LYS A 84 35.39 5.13 26.32
CA LYS A 84 34.45 6.20 26.73
C LYS A 84 33.03 5.85 26.28
N ALA A 85 32.15 5.60 27.24
CA ALA A 85 30.72 5.44 26.99
C ALA A 85 30.15 6.79 26.52
N VAL A 86 29.53 6.83 25.34
CA VAL A 86 28.76 8.00 24.89
C VAL A 86 27.32 7.77 25.33
N ASP A 87 26.82 8.66 26.18
CA ASP A 87 25.43 8.64 26.61
C ASP A 87 24.56 9.20 25.48
N VAL A 88 23.78 8.32 24.85
CA VAL A 88 22.97 8.62 23.65
C VAL A 88 21.64 9.31 24.03
N ALA A 89 21.43 9.62 25.33
CA ALA A 89 20.23 10.32 25.80
C ALA A 89 20.38 11.86 25.83
N ALA A 90 21.59 12.40 25.76
CA ALA A 90 21.81 13.84 25.71
C ALA A 90 21.89 14.32 24.25
N GLY A 91 20.89 15.09 23.83
CA GLY A 91 20.91 15.79 22.54
C GLY A 91 22.12 16.73 22.45
N GLU A 92 22.67 16.82 21.24
CA GLU A 92 23.84 17.60 20.81
C GLU A 92 25.21 16.91 20.92
N VAL A 93 25.74 16.53 19.75
CA VAL A 93 27.16 16.21 19.55
C VAL A 93 27.77 17.37 18.75
N PRO A 94 28.76 18.11 19.29
CA PRO A 94 29.38 19.21 18.56
C PRO A 94 30.33 18.69 17.46
N PRO A 95 30.53 19.44 16.37
CA PRO A 95 31.41 19.03 15.28
C PRO A 95 32.87 19.09 15.75
N THR A 96 33.51 17.93 15.93
CA THR A 96 34.94 17.89 16.22
C THR A 96 35.74 18.24 14.98
N ARG A 97 36.42 19.39 15.02
CA ARG A 97 37.39 19.83 14.01
C ARG A 97 38.55 18.83 13.92
N ARG A 98 38.86 18.44 12.67
CA ARG A 98 40.14 17.90 12.18
C ARG A 98 40.74 16.75 12.98
N ARG A 99 40.39 15.52 12.61
CA ARG A 99 41.33 14.38 12.52
C ARG A 99 40.74 13.30 11.61
N ARG A 100 41.51 12.86 10.61
CA ARG A 100 41.14 11.81 9.65
C ARG A 100 40.89 10.51 10.42
N CYS A 101 39.62 10.12 10.58
CA CYS A 101 39.25 8.82 11.12
C CYS A 101 39.19 7.80 9.97
N ARG A 102 40.25 7.01 9.80
CA ARG A 102 40.20 5.75 9.04
C ARG A 102 39.48 4.73 9.92
N GLY A 103 38.16 4.58 9.74
CA GLY A 103 37.37 3.56 10.45
C GLY A 103 36.04 4.02 11.08
N GLY A 104 35.63 5.28 10.91
CA GLY A 104 34.46 5.85 11.59
C GLY A 104 33.15 5.93 10.78
N CYS A 105 33.06 5.38 9.57
CA CYS A 105 31.87 5.54 8.71
C CYS A 105 30.82 4.43 8.86
N VAL A 106 31.16 3.28 9.45
CA VAL A 106 30.24 2.12 9.48
C VAL A 106 29.14 2.30 10.54
N LEU A 107 29.41 3.01 11.64
CA LEU A 107 28.41 3.16 12.72
C LEU A 107 27.32 4.21 12.42
N HIS A 108 27.60 5.20 11.57
CA HIS A 108 26.57 6.14 11.08
C HIS A 108 25.54 5.45 10.16
N ALA A 109 25.91 4.32 9.54
CA ALA A 109 25.03 3.57 8.65
C ALA A 109 24.14 2.55 9.38
N LEU A 110 24.48 2.17 10.63
CA LEU A 110 23.92 0.98 11.28
C LEU A 110 22.74 1.24 12.22
N ILE A 111 22.38 2.50 12.47
CA ILE A 111 21.26 2.86 13.35
C ILE A 111 20.47 4.00 12.72
N ARG A 112 19.86 3.77 11.55
CA ARG A 112 18.52 4.35 11.34
C ARG A 112 17.56 3.47 12.13
N LEU A 113 17.55 3.64 13.45
CA LEU A 113 16.33 3.41 14.24
C LEU A 113 15.29 4.33 13.60
N VAL A 114 14.57 3.83 12.60
CA VAL A 114 13.35 4.50 12.16
C VAL A 114 12.46 4.41 13.38
N ARG A 115 12.41 5.49 14.15
CA ARG A 115 11.54 5.60 15.30
C ARG A 115 10.16 5.23 14.81
N ALA A 116 9.51 4.26 15.47
CA ALA A 116 8.12 3.96 15.17
C ALA A 116 7.32 5.27 15.25
N MET A 117 6.66 5.61 14.14
CA MET A 117 5.88 6.84 14.01
C MET A 117 4.40 6.52 14.14
N ARG A 118 3.63 7.49 14.61
CA ARG A 118 2.17 7.48 14.61
C ARG A 118 1.70 8.20 13.35
N ILE A 119 1.06 7.46 12.45
CA ILE A 119 0.68 7.94 11.12
C ILE A 119 -0.84 7.86 11.00
N ALA A 120 -1.48 9.01 10.78
CA ALA A 120 -2.88 9.05 10.38
C ALA A 120 -2.98 9.00 8.86
N VAL A 121 -3.69 8.03 8.31
CA VAL A 121 -3.95 7.91 6.86
C VAL A 121 -5.38 8.33 6.62
N VAL A 122 -5.62 9.32 5.75
CA VAL A 122 -6.97 9.85 5.47
C VAL A 122 -7.46 9.32 4.13
N ALA A 123 -8.46 8.46 4.16
CA ALA A 123 -9.18 8.01 2.97
C ALA A 123 -10.32 8.98 2.62
N SER A 124 -10.83 8.95 1.38
CA SER A 124 -12.06 9.64 1.05
C SER A 124 -13.26 8.92 1.71
N PRO A 125 -14.21 9.63 2.34
CA PRO A 125 -15.37 9.01 2.97
C PRO A 125 -16.47 8.67 1.95
N VAL A 126 -16.24 8.91 0.66
CA VAL A 126 -17.20 8.68 -0.42
C VAL A 126 -17.45 7.19 -0.69
N THR A 127 -16.48 6.33 -0.41
CA THR A 127 -16.63 4.88 -0.64
C THR A 127 -15.90 4.09 0.44
N PRO A 128 -16.53 3.08 1.05
CA PRO A 128 -15.85 2.20 2.00
C PRO A 128 -14.67 1.46 1.38
N LEU A 129 -13.62 1.24 2.18
CA LEU A 129 -12.49 0.39 1.78
C LEU A 129 -12.93 -1.08 1.85
N ARG A 130 -12.67 -1.86 0.81
CA ARG A 130 -13.03 -3.28 0.73
C ARG A 130 -11.86 -4.14 0.26
N PRO A 131 -11.80 -5.44 0.58
CA PRO A 131 -10.78 -6.33 0.01
C PRO A 131 -10.75 -6.34 -1.53
N ALA A 132 -11.92 -6.27 -2.17
CA ALA A 132 -12.09 -5.99 -3.59
C ALA A 132 -12.36 -4.49 -3.77
N GLN A 133 -11.32 -3.72 -4.10
CA GLN A 133 -11.44 -2.27 -4.20
C GLN A 133 -12.01 -1.86 -5.57
N PRO A 134 -13.01 -0.95 -5.60
CA PRO A 134 -13.56 -0.47 -6.86
C PRO A 134 -12.62 0.48 -7.61
N GLY A 135 -11.61 1.03 -6.94
CA GLY A 135 -10.70 2.03 -7.49
C GLY A 135 -9.25 1.90 -7.01
N GLY A 136 -8.32 2.39 -7.83
CA GLY A 136 -6.89 2.30 -7.58
C GLY A 136 -6.41 3.16 -6.39
N ALA A 137 -7.07 4.27 -6.10
CA ALA A 137 -6.72 5.11 -4.96
C ALA A 137 -6.99 4.40 -3.62
N GLN A 138 -8.14 3.72 -3.52
CA GLN A 138 -8.50 2.94 -2.34
C GLN A 138 -7.56 1.73 -2.16
N ALA A 139 -7.21 1.05 -3.25
CA ALA A 139 -6.22 -0.02 -3.23
C ALA A 139 -4.85 0.46 -2.75
N MET A 140 -4.38 1.61 -3.25
CA MET A 140 -3.13 2.23 -2.81
C MET A 140 -3.16 2.55 -1.31
N VAL A 141 -4.23 3.17 -0.81
CA VAL A 141 -4.36 3.53 0.62
C VAL A 141 -4.24 2.30 1.52
N CYS A 142 -4.88 1.19 1.14
CA CYS A 142 -4.78 -0.07 1.89
C CYS A 142 -3.34 -0.62 1.87
N ASP A 143 -2.70 -0.67 0.71
CA ASP A 143 -1.32 -1.16 0.57
C ASP A 143 -0.32 -0.31 1.34
N LEU A 144 -0.48 1.02 1.26
CA LEU A 144 0.37 1.96 1.98
C LEU A 144 0.25 1.73 3.49
N ALA A 145 -0.98 1.67 4.00
CA ALA A 145 -1.20 1.49 5.43
C ALA A 145 -0.64 0.16 5.93
N LEU A 146 -0.92 -0.94 5.22
CA LEU A 146 -0.37 -2.27 5.54
C LEU A 146 1.16 -2.28 5.45
N GLY A 147 1.73 -1.67 4.42
CA GLY A 147 3.17 -1.57 4.20
C GLY A 147 3.89 -0.75 5.27
N LEU A 148 3.21 0.25 5.85
CA LEU A 148 3.70 1.04 6.98
C LEU A 148 3.58 0.27 8.31
N VAL A 149 2.47 -0.43 8.55
CA VAL A 149 2.32 -1.31 9.73
C VAL A 149 3.42 -2.39 9.74
N ARG A 150 3.67 -3.05 8.60
CA ARG A 150 4.73 -4.06 8.45
C ARG A 150 6.14 -3.50 8.70
N ARG A 151 6.33 -2.19 8.53
CA ARG A 151 7.59 -1.48 8.86
C ARG A 151 7.68 -1.05 10.33
N GLY A 152 6.69 -1.39 11.15
CA GLY A 152 6.67 -1.11 12.60
C GLY A 152 6.12 0.26 12.98
N HIS A 153 5.43 0.96 12.07
CA HIS A 153 4.71 2.19 12.39
C HIS A 153 3.35 1.89 13.02
N GLN A 154 2.85 2.81 13.87
CA GLN A 154 1.48 2.80 14.34
C GLN A 154 0.62 3.55 13.33
N VAL A 155 -0.32 2.87 12.68
CA VAL A 155 -1.08 3.43 11.56
C VAL A 155 -2.57 3.30 11.85
N ALA A 156 -3.30 4.40 11.75
CA ALA A 156 -4.75 4.42 11.77
C ALA A 156 -5.28 5.02 10.47
N ILE A 157 -6.20 4.32 9.80
CA ILE A 157 -6.91 4.86 8.65
C ILE A 157 -8.18 5.54 9.15
N HIS A 158 -8.32 6.83 8.83
CA HIS A 158 -9.55 7.57 8.96
C HIS A 158 -10.38 7.37 7.70
N CYS A 159 -11.53 6.71 7.84
CA CYS A 159 -12.36 6.29 6.72
C CYS A 159 -13.86 6.26 7.08
N VAL A 160 -14.70 5.94 6.12
CA VAL A 160 -16.14 5.76 6.36
C VAL A 160 -16.44 4.40 7.02
N ASP A 161 -17.48 4.35 7.85
CA ASP A 161 -18.04 3.11 8.42
C ASP A 161 -18.33 2.07 7.31
N GLY A 162 -18.16 0.80 7.67
CA GLY A 162 -18.24 -0.32 6.73
C GLY A 162 -16.98 -0.56 5.91
N SER A 163 -15.89 0.17 6.18
CA SER A 163 -14.56 -0.12 5.63
C SER A 163 -13.92 -1.33 6.33
N GLU A 164 -13.19 -2.13 5.57
CA GLU A 164 -12.51 -3.35 6.03
C GLU A 164 -11.08 -3.42 5.49
N VAL A 165 -10.10 -3.31 6.40
CA VAL A 165 -8.66 -3.45 6.09
C VAL A 165 -8.00 -4.28 7.20
N PRO A 166 -7.94 -5.62 7.06
CA PRO A 166 -7.39 -6.49 8.09
C PRO A 166 -5.94 -6.14 8.46
N GLY A 167 -5.64 -5.99 9.75
CA GLY A 167 -4.29 -5.70 10.23
C GLY A 167 -3.92 -4.22 10.30
N VAL A 168 -4.90 -3.32 10.12
CA VAL A 168 -4.73 -1.87 10.30
C VAL A 168 -5.85 -1.33 11.20
N ASP A 169 -5.52 -0.40 12.09
CA ASP A 169 -6.52 0.27 12.92
C ASP A 169 -7.40 1.19 12.05
N LEU A 170 -8.72 1.14 12.25
CA LEU A 170 -9.68 1.98 11.54
C LEU A 170 -10.36 2.94 12.53
N ILE A 171 -10.37 4.22 12.19
CA ILE A 171 -11.12 5.26 12.90
C ILE A 171 -12.19 5.76 11.96
N THR A 172 -13.44 5.41 12.25
CA THR A 172 -14.51 5.56 11.28
C THR A 172 -15.43 6.74 11.54
N VAL A 173 -16.07 7.22 10.47
CA VAL A 173 -17.16 8.20 10.51
C VAL A 173 -18.40 7.65 9.80
N PRO A 174 -19.61 8.06 10.19
CA PRO A 174 -20.84 7.61 9.52
C PRO A 174 -20.83 7.91 8.01
N PRO A 175 -21.47 7.06 7.18
CA PRO A 175 -21.51 7.27 5.74
C PRO A 175 -22.29 8.54 5.37
N PRO A 176 -21.70 9.46 4.59
CA PRO A 176 -22.40 10.64 4.11
C PRO A 176 -23.59 10.25 3.22
N ARG A 177 -24.76 10.84 3.46
CA ARG A 177 -25.97 10.59 2.65
C ARG A 177 -25.81 11.03 1.20
N ASP A 178 -24.94 12.00 0.95
CA ASP A 178 -24.63 12.60 -0.34
C ASP A 178 -23.33 12.05 -0.97
N ALA A 179 -22.75 10.98 -0.40
CA ALA A 179 -21.50 10.37 -0.90
C ALA A 179 -21.56 10.04 -2.40
N ALA A 180 -22.65 9.43 -2.86
CA ALA A 180 -22.81 9.06 -4.27
C ALA A 180 -22.74 10.27 -5.23
N GLN A 181 -23.12 11.46 -4.77
CA GLN A 181 -23.08 12.69 -5.57
C GLN A 181 -21.66 13.27 -5.65
N ALA A 182 -20.81 12.96 -4.67
CA ALA A 182 -19.42 13.42 -4.61
C ALA A 182 -18.44 12.57 -5.44
N LEU A 183 -18.91 11.51 -6.09
CA LEU A 183 -18.07 10.66 -6.93
C LEU A 183 -17.51 11.44 -8.12
N VAL A 184 -16.18 11.53 -8.20
CA VAL A 184 -15.48 12.17 -9.31
C VAL A 184 -15.30 11.16 -10.43
N MET A 185 -15.98 11.39 -11.56
CA MET A 185 -15.88 10.57 -12.76
C MET A 185 -15.11 11.29 -13.86
N PRO A 186 -14.09 10.64 -14.48
CA PRO A 186 -13.46 11.18 -15.68
C PRO A 186 -14.51 11.41 -16.77
N ARG A 187 -14.53 12.61 -17.38
CA ARG A 187 -15.54 13.04 -18.36
C ARG A 187 -16.99 13.09 -17.82
N GLY A 188 -17.19 12.93 -16.52
CA GLY A 188 -18.46 13.14 -15.86
C GLY A 188 -18.78 14.62 -15.66
N ARG A 189 -20.01 14.91 -15.23
CA ARG A 189 -20.37 16.26 -14.76
C ARG A 189 -19.57 16.58 -13.49
N PRO A 190 -19.18 17.84 -13.27
CA PRO A 190 -18.60 18.24 -11.99
C PRO A 190 -19.50 17.81 -10.84
N ALA A 191 -18.92 17.13 -9.85
CA ALA A 191 -19.66 16.72 -8.67
C ALA A 191 -20.23 17.97 -7.95
N PRO A 192 -21.53 17.97 -7.57
CA PRO A 192 -22.08 19.05 -6.76
C PRO A 192 -21.38 19.13 -5.41
N GLN A 193 -21.60 20.23 -4.70
CA GLN A 193 -21.17 20.32 -3.30
C GLN A 193 -21.88 19.24 -2.48
N ALA A 194 -21.10 18.53 -1.66
CA ALA A 194 -21.58 17.47 -0.78
C ALA A 194 -21.29 17.85 0.69
N PRO A 195 -22.20 18.60 1.35
CA PRO A 195 -22.02 19.01 2.74
C PRO A 195 -21.83 17.85 3.72
N GLY A 196 -22.46 16.69 3.48
CA GLY A 196 -22.29 15.50 4.30
C GLY A 196 -20.88 14.93 4.20
N VAL A 197 -20.31 14.91 2.99
CA VAL A 197 -18.90 14.54 2.77
C VAL A 197 -17.97 15.51 3.49
N ALA A 198 -18.22 16.82 3.40
CA ALA A 198 -17.44 17.83 4.11
C ALA A 198 -17.51 17.65 5.65
N ALA A 199 -18.68 17.34 6.20
CA ALA A 199 -18.87 17.08 7.62
C ALA A 199 -18.16 15.79 8.08
N ALA A 200 -18.20 14.73 7.28
CA ALA A 200 -17.47 13.50 7.55
C ALA A 200 -15.95 13.73 7.54
N ILE A 201 -15.44 14.52 6.59
CA ILE A 201 -14.03 14.94 6.56
C ILE A 201 -13.68 15.72 7.84
N ALA A 202 -14.50 16.68 8.24
CA ALA A 202 -14.26 17.43 9.48
C ALA A 202 -14.16 16.50 10.71
N GLY A 203 -15.11 15.56 10.85
CA GLY A 203 -15.09 14.57 11.94
C GLY A 203 -13.84 13.67 11.93
N MET A 204 -13.38 13.25 10.76
CA MET A 204 -12.11 12.53 10.63
C MET A 204 -10.93 13.37 11.14
N PHE A 205 -10.86 14.65 10.78
CA PHE A 205 -9.77 15.53 11.21
C PHE A 205 -9.85 15.94 12.69
N ASP A 206 -11.03 15.99 13.29
CA ASP A 206 -11.18 16.19 14.73
C ASP A 206 -10.59 15.01 15.52
N ALA A 207 -10.81 13.78 15.04
CA ALA A 207 -10.16 12.59 15.60
C ALA A 207 -8.63 12.61 15.40
N ILE A 208 -8.14 13.10 14.25
CA ILE A 208 -6.70 13.28 13.99
C ILE A 208 -6.08 14.27 14.98
N ARG A 209 -6.70 15.44 15.18
CA ARG A 209 -6.21 16.46 16.13
C ARG A 209 -6.22 15.95 17.57
N SER A 210 -7.22 15.16 17.92
CA SER A 210 -7.34 14.55 19.25
C SER A 210 -6.26 13.49 19.50
N SER A 211 -5.97 12.66 18.50
CA SER A 211 -4.97 11.59 18.61
C SER A 211 -3.52 12.10 18.50
N ARG A 212 -3.28 13.26 17.90
CA ARG A 212 -1.94 13.89 17.73
C ARG A 212 -0.91 12.94 17.10
N PRO A 213 -1.13 12.47 15.86
CA PRO A 213 -0.13 11.68 15.14
C PRO A 213 1.11 12.52 14.82
N ASP A 214 2.22 11.86 14.53
CA ASP A 214 3.46 12.51 14.10
C ASP A 214 3.32 13.11 12.70
N VAL A 215 2.62 12.41 11.80
CA VAL A 215 2.37 12.83 10.41
C VAL A 215 1.01 12.37 9.91
N VAL A 216 0.49 13.06 8.90
CA VAL A 216 -0.77 12.73 8.22
C VAL A 216 -0.48 12.41 6.75
N SER A 217 -0.89 11.23 6.29
CA SER A 217 -0.89 10.84 4.89
C SER A 217 -2.30 11.04 4.33
N GLN A 218 -2.51 12.13 3.61
CA GLN A 218 -3.82 12.59 3.18
C GLN A 218 -4.10 12.16 1.73
N HIS A 219 -5.21 11.45 1.51
CA HIS A 219 -5.57 10.90 0.19
C HIS A 219 -7.01 11.20 -0.26
N ALA A 220 -7.83 11.86 0.57
CA ALA A 220 -9.16 12.30 0.16
C ALA A 220 -9.04 13.42 -0.89
N PHE A 221 -9.67 13.25 -2.04
CA PHE A 221 -9.60 14.18 -3.17
C PHE A 221 -10.70 15.25 -3.07
N ASP A 222 -10.75 15.90 -1.90
CA ASP A 222 -11.84 16.77 -1.49
C ASP A 222 -11.26 18.07 -0.93
N ALA A 223 -11.69 19.23 -1.44
CA ALA A 223 -11.15 20.52 -1.00
C ALA A 223 -11.19 20.73 0.53
N PRO A 224 -12.27 20.34 1.27
CA PRO A 224 -12.29 20.44 2.73
C PRO A 224 -11.15 19.69 3.41
N ALA A 225 -10.62 18.61 2.82
CA ALA A 225 -9.54 17.85 3.44
C ALA A 225 -8.19 18.58 3.42
N PHE A 226 -7.97 19.49 2.45
CA PHE A 226 -6.82 20.39 2.43
C PHE A 226 -6.94 21.44 3.54
N ASP A 227 -8.11 22.05 3.66
CA ASP A 227 -8.34 23.08 4.68
C ASP A 227 -8.24 22.51 6.10
N GLN A 228 -8.79 21.32 6.33
CA GLN A 228 -8.72 20.66 7.63
C GLN A 228 -7.29 20.18 7.99
N ALA A 229 -6.44 19.92 6.99
CA ALA A 229 -5.05 19.54 7.19
C ALA A 229 -4.11 20.71 7.51
N ARG A 230 -4.56 21.97 7.38
CA ARG A 230 -3.72 23.14 7.67
C ARG A 230 -3.18 23.10 9.10
N GLY A 231 -1.88 23.34 9.23
CA GLY A 231 -1.16 23.30 10.52
C GLY A 231 -0.76 21.90 10.99
N LEU A 232 -1.14 20.84 10.28
CA LEU A 232 -0.66 19.48 10.54
C LEU A 232 0.59 19.17 9.69
N ALA A 233 1.41 18.22 10.15
CA ALA A 233 2.48 17.64 9.33
C ALA A 233 1.88 16.68 8.28
N ALA A 234 1.18 17.25 7.30
CA ALA A 234 0.42 16.51 6.30
C ALA A 234 1.14 16.46 4.94
N LEU A 235 1.02 15.31 4.28
CA LEU A 235 1.36 15.12 2.88
C LEU A 235 0.10 14.72 2.11
N HIS A 236 -0.28 15.53 1.14
CA HIS A 236 -1.39 15.27 0.23
C HIS A 236 -0.90 14.49 -0.98
N THR A 237 -1.52 13.35 -1.30
CA THR A 237 -1.24 12.61 -2.53
C THR A 237 -2.39 12.77 -3.51
N LEU A 238 -2.12 13.50 -4.60
CA LEU A 238 -3.07 13.79 -5.68
C LEU A 238 -3.17 12.58 -6.64
N HIS A 239 -4.21 11.78 -6.43
CA HIS A 239 -4.51 10.56 -7.19
C HIS A 239 -5.25 10.77 -8.50
N LEU A 240 -5.90 11.92 -8.64
CA LEU A 240 -6.68 12.30 -9.82
C LEU A 240 -6.10 13.56 -10.47
N PRO A 241 -6.27 13.73 -11.80
CA PRO A 241 -5.84 14.95 -12.47
C PRO A 241 -6.63 16.17 -11.96
N PRO A 242 -6.23 17.40 -12.30
CA PRO A 242 -6.88 18.63 -11.85
C PRO A 242 -8.28 18.85 -12.48
N LEU A 243 -9.22 17.95 -12.19
CA LEU A 243 -10.57 17.93 -12.76
C LEU A 243 -11.59 18.71 -11.91
N VAL A 244 -11.28 18.95 -10.64
CA VAL A 244 -12.21 19.58 -9.69
C VAL A 244 -11.67 20.97 -9.30
N PRO A 245 -12.29 22.08 -9.77
CA PRO A 245 -11.76 23.43 -9.54
C PRO A 245 -11.52 23.78 -8.07
N ALA A 246 -12.39 23.32 -7.16
CA ALA A 246 -12.21 23.54 -5.73
C ALA A 246 -10.95 22.84 -5.17
N VAL A 247 -10.65 21.62 -5.65
CA VAL A 247 -9.43 20.90 -5.27
C VAL A 247 -8.20 21.58 -5.87
N VAL A 248 -8.31 22.10 -7.10
CA VAL A 248 -7.23 22.88 -7.73
C VAL A 248 -6.91 24.14 -6.92
N ALA A 249 -7.93 24.91 -6.53
CA ALA A 249 -7.74 26.10 -5.69
C ALA A 249 -7.13 25.75 -4.33
N ALA A 250 -7.61 24.68 -3.68
CA ALA A 250 -7.08 24.24 -2.40
C ALA A 250 -5.61 23.79 -2.50
N ALA A 251 -5.28 22.99 -3.52
CA ALA A 251 -3.91 22.54 -3.80
C ALA A 251 -2.98 23.72 -4.14
N ALA A 252 -3.43 24.70 -4.93
CA ALA A 252 -2.67 25.91 -5.23
C ALA A 252 -2.31 26.72 -3.96
N SER A 253 -3.16 26.66 -2.93
CA SER A 253 -2.92 27.30 -1.63
C SER A 253 -2.09 26.47 -0.64
N THR A 254 -1.64 25.27 -1.06
CA THR A 254 -0.88 24.33 -0.24
C THR A 254 0.59 24.36 -0.63
N PRO A 255 1.55 24.42 0.32
CA PRO A 255 2.97 24.40 0.01
C PRO A 255 3.36 23.18 -0.85
N ALA A 256 4.13 23.39 -1.91
CA ALA A 256 4.54 22.33 -2.83
C ALA A 256 5.20 21.12 -2.13
N ALA A 257 5.97 21.36 -1.06
CA ALA A 257 6.58 20.31 -0.24
C ALA A 257 5.57 19.37 0.45
N GLN A 258 4.32 19.80 0.63
CA GLN A 258 3.22 19.01 1.17
C GLN A 258 2.38 18.35 0.09
N LEU A 259 2.72 18.52 -1.18
CA LEU A 259 2.02 17.95 -2.32
C LEU A 259 2.85 16.87 -3.00
N ALA A 260 2.22 15.72 -3.20
CA ALA A 260 2.71 14.64 -4.02
C ALA A 260 1.69 14.27 -5.09
N THR A 261 2.14 13.68 -6.19
CA THR A 261 1.27 13.04 -7.18
C THR A 261 1.86 11.72 -7.65
N VAL A 262 1.06 10.89 -8.31
CA VAL A 262 1.38 9.47 -8.53
C VAL A 262 2.23 9.19 -9.78
N SER A 263 2.41 10.17 -10.66
CA SER A 263 3.19 9.99 -11.90
C SER A 263 3.74 11.30 -12.47
N ALA A 264 4.65 11.16 -13.43
CA ALA A 264 5.22 12.31 -14.15
C ALA A 264 4.19 13.00 -15.06
N SER A 265 3.27 12.25 -15.67
CA SER A 265 2.17 12.82 -16.48
C SER A 265 1.22 13.64 -15.61
N MET A 266 0.87 13.13 -14.43
CA MET A 266 0.08 13.87 -13.44
C MET A 266 0.79 15.12 -12.94
N LEU A 267 2.10 15.04 -12.68
CA LEU A 267 2.89 16.22 -12.31
C LEU A 267 2.80 17.32 -13.39
N ARG A 268 2.89 16.95 -14.68
CA ARG A 268 2.72 17.89 -15.78
C ARG A 268 1.30 18.48 -15.81
N ALA A 269 0.28 17.66 -15.63
CA ALA A 269 -1.11 18.11 -15.61
C ALA A 269 -1.38 19.12 -14.48
N TRP A 270 -0.92 18.84 -13.25
CA TRP A 270 -1.07 19.74 -12.11
C TRP A 270 -0.32 21.06 -12.29
N ARG A 271 0.91 21.02 -12.84
CA ARG A 271 1.66 22.24 -13.16
C ARG A 271 0.98 23.08 -14.24
N ALA A 272 0.42 22.44 -15.27
CA ALA A 272 -0.36 23.14 -16.30
C ALA A 272 -1.62 23.82 -15.72
N ALA A 273 -2.16 23.32 -14.61
CA ALA A 273 -3.25 23.92 -13.86
C ALA A 273 -2.79 24.98 -12.82
N GLY A 274 -1.50 25.36 -12.82
CA GLY A 274 -0.96 26.38 -11.92
C GLY A 274 -0.65 25.90 -10.49
N VAL A 275 -0.52 24.58 -10.29
CA VAL A 275 -0.21 23.98 -8.97
C VAL A 275 1.19 23.38 -8.98
N ASP A 276 2.07 23.90 -8.13
CA ASP A 276 3.40 23.33 -7.91
C ASP A 276 3.35 22.11 -6.98
N VAL A 277 3.72 20.95 -7.51
CA VAL A 277 3.78 19.70 -6.75
C VAL A 277 5.24 19.33 -6.48
N GLY A 278 5.60 19.11 -5.22
CA GLY A 278 6.99 18.96 -4.79
C GLY A 278 7.60 17.59 -5.07
N ARG A 279 6.80 16.54 -5.24
CA ARG A 279 7.31 15.17 -5.48
C ARG A 279 6.36 14.27 -6.26
N VAL A 280 6.95 13.33 -6.98
CA VAL A 280 6.24 12.19 -7.59
C VAL A 280 6.43 10.96 -6.70
N LEU A 281 5.33 10.35 -6.29
CA LEU A 281 5.27 9.11 -5.51
C LEU A 281 4.44 8.09 -6.24
N ARG A 282 5.13 7.29 -7.05
CA ARG A 282 4.53 6.15 -7.73
C ARG A 282 3.90 5.20 -6.71
N ASN A 283 2.73 4.67 -7.05
CA ASN A 283 2.12 3.65 -6.22
C ASN A 283 3.02 2.41 -6.19
N GLY A 284 3.15 1.81 -5.02
CA GLY A 284 3.76 0.50 -4.88
C GLY A 284 2.74 -0.59 -5.22
N VAL A 285 3.24 -1.72 -5.68
CA VAL A 285 2.49 -2.98 -5.81
C VAL A 285 3.22 -4.03 -5.00
N GLU A 286 2.48 -4.77 -4.19
CA GLU A 286 3.06 -5.83 -3.36
C GLU A 286 3.66 -6.92 -4.25
N ASP A 287 4.87 -7.35 -3.87
CA ASP A 287 5.53 -8.51 -4.45
C ASP A 287 4.79 -9.78 -4.05
N VAL A 288 4.40 -10.57 -5.03
CA VAL A 288 3.57 -11.76 -4.84
C VAL A 288 4.26 -12.95 -5.48
N ASP A 289 4.18 -14.11 -4.81
CA ASP A 289 4.61 -15.35 -5.41
C ASP A 289 3.68 -15.67 -6.59
N VAL A 290 4.26 -15.64 -7.79
CA VAL A 290 3.60 -16.03 -9.03
C VAL A 290 3.66 -17.55 -9.12
N PRO A 291 2.52 -18.26 -9.22
CA PRO A 291 2.53 -19.69 -9.39
C PRO A 291 3.31 -20.11 -10.63
N ASP A 292 4.16 -21.14 -10.50
CA ASP A 292 4.85 -21.73 -11.65
C ASP A 292 3.84 -22.32 -12.64
N GLY A 293 4.08 -22.11 -13.94
CA GLY A 293 3.25 -22.65 -15.01
C GLY A 293 3.34 -21.84 -16.30
N ALA A 294 3.07 -22.47 -17.43
CA ALA A 294 2.91 -21.75 -18.68
C ALA A 294 1.57 -20.96 -18.64
N PRO A 295 1.55 -19.70 -19.10
CA PRO A 295 0.31 -18.94 -19.19
C PRO A 295 -0.67 -19.63 -20.15
N GLU A 296 -1.96 -19.54 -19.83
CA GLU A 296 -3.07 -19.88 -20.73
C GLU A 296 -3.07 -18.90 -21.92
N HIS A 297 -3.44 -19.38 -23.10
CA HIS A 297 -3.59 -18.55 -24.30
C HIS A 297 -4.87 -17.69 -24.19
N LEU A 298 -4.84 -16.70 -23.30
CA LEU A 298 -5.96 -15.92 -22.82
C LEU A 298 -5.57 -14.44 -22.66
N ALA A 299 -6.48 -13.53 -23.06
CA ALA A 299 -6.41 -12.12 -22.72
C ALA A 299 -7.25 -11.79 -21.47
N LEU A 300 -6.68 -11.05 -20.52
CA LEU A 300 -7.41 -10.48 -19.39
C LEU A 300 -7.69 -8.99 -19.61
N VAL A 301 -8.92 -8.58 -19.36
CA VAL A 301 -9.33 -7.17 -19.24
C VAL A 301 -9.81 -6.96 -17.82
N ALA A 302 -9.19 -6.02 -17.09
CA ALA A 302 -9.48 -5.81 -15.67
C ALA A 302 -9.67 -4.34 -15.30
N GLY A 303 -10.64 -4.07 -14.42
CA GLY A 303 -10.92 -2.75 -13.88
C GLY A 303 -12.41 -2.40 -13.92
N ARG A 304 -12.75 -1.16 -13.59
CA ARG A 304 -14.12 -0.65 -13.68
C ARG A 304 -14.68 -0.83 -15.10
N ILE A 305 -15.90 -1.34 -15.23
CA ILE A 305 -16.61 -1.37 -16.51
C ILE A 305 -17.25 0.00 -16.69
N SER A 306 -16.56 0.85 -17.44
CA SER A 306 -16.93 2.23 -17.71
C SER A 306 -16.29 2.76 -19.01
N PRO A 307 -16.86 3.80 -19.65
CA PRO A 307 -16.45 4.24 -20.99
C PRO A 307 -14.98 4.64 -21.11
N GLU A 308 -14.38 5.19 -20.03
CA GLU A 308 -12.99 5.62 -20.05
C GLU A 308 -11.99 4.47 -20.02
N LYS A 309 -12.42 3.26 -19.67
CA LYS A 309 -11.58 2.05 -19.61
C LYS A 309 -11.45 1.32 -20.94
N GLY A 310 -12.28 1.67 -21.93
CA GLY A 310 -12.13 1.20 -23.31
C GLY A 310 -12.23 -0.31 -23.47
N ILE A 311 -13.16 -0.96 -22.75
CA ILE A 311 -13.28 -2.43 -22.74
C ILE A 311 -13.59 -2.98 -24.13
N GLU A 312 -14.31 -2.23 -24.96
CA GLU A 312 -14.65 -2.59 -26.34
C GLU A 312 -13.39 -2.69 -27.22
N ASP A 313 -12.46 -1.75 -27.04
CA ASP A 313 -11.15 -1.77 -27.71
C ASP A 313 -10.35 -2.99 -27.25
N ALA A 314 -10.35 -3.28 -25.94
CA ALA A 314 -9.63 -4.41 -25.37
C ALA A 314 -10.17 -5.77 -25.88
N LEU A 315 -11.49 -5.92 -25.93
CA LEU A 315 -12.14 -7.12 -26.47
C LEU A 315 -11.92 -7.26 -27.99
N THR A 316 -11.94 -6.15 -28.72
CA THR A 316 -11.62 -6.14 -30.16
C THR A 316 -10.18 -6.57 -30.39
N ALA A 317 -9.23 -6.06 -29.62
CA ALA A 317 -7.82 -6.45 -29.71
C ALA A 317 -7.62 -7.94 -29.39
N ALA A 318 -8.25 -8.46 -28.33
CA ALA A 318 -8.20 -9.88 -27.99
C ALA A 318 -8.74 -10.76 -29.13
N ARG A 319 -9.89 -10.39 -29.71
CA ARG A 319 -10.50 -11.09 -30.85
C ARG A 319 -9.61 -11.09 -32.08
N LEU A 320 -9.01 -9.94 -32.43
CA LEU A 320 -8.07 -9.83 -33.56
C LEU A 320 -6.80 -10.65 -33.34
N ALA A 321 -6.37 -10.80 -32.09
CA ALA A 321 -5.23 -11.63 -31.71
C ALA A 321 -5.56 -13.14 -31.58
N GLY A 322 -6.83 -13.54 -31.77
CA GLY A 322 -7.25 -14.93 -31.60
C GLY A 322 -7.21 -15.41 -30.14
N LEU A 323 -7.30 -14.51 -29.17
CA LEU A 323 -7.28 -14.79 -27.74
C LEU A 323 -8.71 -14.78 -27.18
N PRO A 324 -9.18 -15.87 -26.54
CA PRO A 324 -10.33 -15.81 -25.63
C PRO A 324 -10.11 -14.73 -24.57
N ALA A 325 -11.17 -14.02 -24.20
CA ALA A 325 -11.08 -12.90 -23.26
C ALA A 325 -11.80 -13.22 -21.94
N ARG A 326 -11.15 -12.89 -20.82
CA ARG A 326 -11.78 -12.81 -19.49
C ARG A 326 -11.90 -11.36 -19.07
N VAL A 327 -13.05 -10.98 -18.53
CA VAL A 327 -13.32 -9.62 -18.01
C VAL A 327 -13.55 -9.70 -16.50
N ALA A 328 -12.70 -9.01 -15.74
CA ALA A 328 -12.80 -8.88 -14.28
C ALA A 328 -13.10 -7.43 -13.88
N GLY A 329 -14.18 -7.22 -13.16
CA GLY A 329 -14.61 -5.90 -12.73
C GLY A 329 -16.12 -5.77 -12.55
N ALA A 330 -16.50 -4.67 -11.91
CA ALA A 330 -17.89 -4.28 -11.68
C ALA A 330 -18.39 -3.31 -12.75
N VAL A 331 -19.68 -3.37 -13.06
CA VAL A 331 -20.38 -2.29 -13.77
C VAL A 331 -20.38 -1.06 -12.89
N TYR A 332 -19.61 -0.06 -13.28
CA TYR A 332 -19.44 1.16 -12.49
C TYR A 332 -20.36 2.28 -12.99
N ASP A 333 -20.61 2.33 -14.30
CA ASP A 333 -21.56 3.24 -14.91
C ASP A 333 -22.77 2.43 -15.42
N PRO A 334 -23.92 2.45 -14.73
CA PRO A 334 -25.12 1.72 -15.17
C PRO A 334 -25.67 2.18 -16.53
N ALA A 335 -25.30 3.38 -17.00
CA ALA A 335 -25.70 3.88 -18.31
C ALA A 335 -24.74 3.43 -19.43
N TYR A 336 -23.62 2.80 -19.09
CA TYR A 336 -22.67 2.26 -20.04
C TYR A 336 -23.08 0.86 -20.48
N ASP A 337 -23.76 0.80 -21.63
CA ASP A 337 -24.10 -0.44 -22.32
C ASP A 337 -22.90 -0.89 -23.15
N VAL A 338 -22.23 -1.96 -22.72
CA VAL A 338 -21.07 -2.55 -23.40
C VAL A 338 -21.35 -3.99 -23.73
N ASP A 339 -21.13 -4.35 -25.00
CA ASP A 339 -21.23 -5.73 -25.44
C ASP A 339 -20.04 -6.55 -24.94
N LEU A 340 -20.31 -7.44 -23.99
CA LEU A 340 -19.35 -8.40 -23.44
C LEU A 340 -19.56 -9.81 -24.01
N GLN A 341 -20.33 -9.97 -25.08
CA GLN A 341 -20.55 -11.27 -25.72
C GLN A 341 -19.23 -11.88 -26.19
N GLY A 342 -19.06 -13.18 -25.95
CA GLY A 342 -17.83 -13.90 -26.28
C GLY A 342 -16.69 -13.74 -25.27
N ALA A 343 -16.86 -12.93 -24.22
CA ALA A 343 -15.94 -12.87 -23.09
C ALA A 343 -16.50 -13.59 -21.86
N GLU A 344 -15.63 -14.31 -21.15
CA GLU A 344 -15.97 -14.89 -19.85
C GLU A 344 -15.95 -13.80 -18.77
N ARG A 345 -17.08 -13.60 -18.08
CA ARG A 345 -17.24 -12.57 -17.05
C ARG A 345 -16.90 -13.15 -15.69
N LEU A 346 -15.83 -12.67 -15.06
CA LEU A 346 -15.39 -13.10 -13.74
C LEU A 346 -16.06 -12.31 -12.60
N GLY A 347 -16.66 -11.16 -12.92
CA GLY A 347 -17.24 -10.26 -11.92
C GLY A 347 -16.17 -9.56 -11.08
N GLU A 348 -16.55 -9.16 -9.87
CA GLU A 348 -15.64 -8.55 -8.91
C GLU A 348 -14.71 -9.60 -8.30
N LEU A 349 -13.40 -9.37 -8.40
CA LEU A 349 -12.38 -10.22 -7.81
C LEU A 349 -11.63 -9.44 -6.72
N THR A 350 -11.24 -10.14 -5.67
CA THR A 350 -10.22 -9.61 -4.75
C THR A 350 -8.90 -9.43 -5.49
N ARG A 351 -8.00 -8.60 -4.95
CA ARG A 351 -6.69 -8.37 -5.57
C ARG A 351 -5.82 -9.63 -5.66
N LEU A 352 -6.00 -10.59 -4.75
CA LEU A 352 -5.28 -11.86 -4.82
C LEU A 352 -5.83 -12.76 -5.93
N GLU A 353 -7.16 -12.83 -6.07
CA GLU A 353 -7.81 -13.57 -7.15
C GLU A 353 -7.45 -12.97 -8.51
N LEU A 354 -7.53 -11.65 -8.65
CA LEU A 354 -7.19 -10.96 -9.89
C LEU A 354 -5.73 -11.22 -10.29
N ARG A 355 -4.78 -11.14 -9.34
CA ARG A 355 -3.37 -11.43 -9.61
C ARG A 355 -3.12 -12.89 -10.01
N ARG A 356 -3.88 -13.85 -9.47
CA ARG A 356 -3.84 -15.25 -9.91
C ARG A 356 -4.34 -15.43 -11.35
N VAL A 357 -5.33 -14.64 -11.77
CA VAL A 357 -5.79 -14.63 -13.16
C VAL A 357 -4.73 -13.99 -14.05
N MET A 358 -4.13 -12.87 -13.64
CA MET A 358 -3.02 -12.22 -14.36
C MET A 358 -1.87 -13.19 -14.58
N ALA A 359 -1.41 -13.88 -13.52
CA ALA A 359 -0.31 -14.85 -13.59
C ALA A 359 -0.53 -15.98 -14.60
N ARG A 360 -1.79 -16.32 -14.89
CA ARG A 360 -2.15 -17.34 -15.89
C ARG A 360 -2.54 -16.77 -17.25
N SER A 361 -2.57 -15.45 -17.42
CA SER A 361 -2.98 -14.82 -18.67
C SER A 361 -1.78 -14.56 -19.57
N ALA A 362 -1.92 -14.81 -20.87
CA ALA A 362 -0.89 -14.48 -21.86
C ALA A 362 -0.64 -12.97 -21.95
N VAL A 363 -1.70 -12.17 -21.74
CA VAL A 363 -1.62 -10.70 -21.75
C VAL A 363 -2.74 -10.09 -20.91
N THR A 364 -2.43 -9.00 -20.20
CA THR A 364 -3.44 -8.09 -19.67
C THR A 364 -3.59 -6.90 -20.61
N ILE A 365 -4.79 -6.64 -21.11
CA ILE A 365 -5.06 -5.54 -22.04
C ILE A 365 -5.64 -4.34 -21.27
N CYS A 366 -4.94 -3.20 -21.33
CA CYS A 366 -5.34 -1.93 -20.73
C CYS A 366 -5.57 -0.87 -21.83
N ALA A 367 -6.71 -0.95 -22.51
CA ALA A 367 -7.09 -0.02 -23.59
C ALA A 367 -7.70 1.29 -23.06
N VAL A 368 -7.05 1.88 -22.06
CA VAL A 368 -7.56 3.01 -21.28
C VAL A 368 -7.58 4.30 -22.11
N ARG A 369 -8.76 4.92 -22.27
CA ARG A 369 -9.02 6.06 -23.18
C ARG A 369 -8.90 7.45 -22.53
N TRP A 370 -8.36 7.53 -21.33
CA TRP A 370 -8.03 8.78 -20.65
C TRP A 370 -6.55 8.77 -20.25
N ASP A 371 -6.04 9.90 -19.79
CA ASP A 371 -4.67 9.98 -19.29
C ASP A 371 -4.62 9.36 -17.89
N GLU A 372 -4.38 8.05 -17.85
CA GLU A 372 -4.42 7.26 -16.63
C GLU A 372 -3.40 7.80 -15.60
N PRO A 373 -3.82 8.08 -14.35
CA PRO A 373 -2.94 8.68 -13.35
C PRO A 373 -1.75 7.81 -12.96
N PHE A 374 -1.95 6.50 -12.84
CA PHE A 374 -0.90 5.54 -12.48
C PHE A 374 -0.97 4.24 -13.28
N GLY A 375 -2.16 3.62 -13.39
CA GLY A 375 -2.31 2.33 -14.06
C GLY A 375 -2.00 1.13 -13.15
N LEU A 376 -2.68 1.05 -12.00
CA LEU A 376 -2.41 0.01 -11.00
C LEU A 376 -2.57 -1.42 -11.58
N VAL A 377 -3.60 -1.64 -12.42
CA VAL A 377 -3.81 -2.93 -13.10
C VAL A 377 -2.60 -3.33 -13.96
N ALA A 378 -2.01 -2.39 -14.69
CA ALA A 378 -0.82 -2.66 -15.50
C ALA A 378 0.40 -3.00 -14.63
N ALA A 379 0.58 -2.29 -13.52
CA ALA A 379 1.66 -2.56 -12.58
C ALA A 379 1.48 -3.93 -11.89
N GLU A 380 0.25 -4.28 -11.51
CA GLU A 380 -0.06 -5.59 -10.91
C GLU A 380 0.11 -6.75 -11.88
N ALA A 381 -0.28 -6.57 -13.14
CA ALA A 381 -0.07 -7.56 -14.19
C ALA A 381 1.42 -7.84 -14.37
N GLN A 382 2.24 -6.80 -14.47
CA GLN A 382 3.70 -6.94 -14.58
C GLN A 382 4.31 -7.63 -13.36
N MET A 383 3.86 -7.29 -12.14
CA MET A 383 4.29 -7.99 -10.92
C MET A 383 3.86 -9.45 -10.90
N ALA A 384 2.72 -9.78 -11.51
CA ALA A 384 2.23 -11.15 -11.66
C ALA A 384 2.94 -11.91 -12.79
N GLY A 385 3.95 -11.33 -13.45
CA GLY A 385 4.63 -11.94 -14.60
C GLY A 385 3.84 -11.90 -15.91
N CYS A 386 2.74 -11.14 -15.96
CA CYS A 386 1.88 -11.02 -17.13
C CYS A 386 2.27 -9.80 -17.99
N PRO A 387 2.57 -9.98 -19.28
CA PRO A 387 2.74 -8.86 -20.20
C PRO A 387 1.51 -7.95 -20.27
N VAL A 388 1.74 -6.66 -20.52
CA VAL A 388 0.68 -5.66 -20.66
C VAL A 388 0.66 -5.10 -22.08
N ALA A 389 -0.51 -5.13 -22.71
CA ALA A 389 -0.79 -4.40 -23.94
C ALA A 389 -1.65 -3.18 -23.60
N ALA A 390 -1.14 -1.97 -23.83
CA ALA A 390 -1.84 -0.75 -23.45
C ALA A 390 -1.59 0.39 -24.42
N TYR A 391 -2.44 1.41 -24.36
CA TYR A 391 -2.19 2.67 -25.06
C TYR A 391 -1.06 3.46 -24.40
N ASP A 392 -0.28 4.16 -25.22
CA ASP A 392 0.78 5.09 -24.79
C ASP A 392 0.16 6.38 -24.24
N ARG A 393 -0.43 6.29 -23.04
CA ARG A 393 -1.25 7.37 -22.45
C ARG A 393 -1.09 7.51 -20.95
N GLY A 394 -1.06 8.76 -20.50
CA GLY A 394 -0.97 9.08 -19.07
C GLY A 394 0.33 8.55 -18.46
N ALA A 395 0.21 7.76 -17.40
CA ALA A 395 1.32 7.18 -16.65
C ALA A 395 1.67 5.73 -17.02
N VAL A 396 0.95 5.15 -17.97
CA VAL A 396 1.11 3.75 -18.38
C VAL A 396 2.47 3.44 -19.06
N PRO A 397 3.01 4.31 -19.93
CA PRO A 397 4.38 4.15 -20.46
C PRO A 397 5.42 4.45 -19.38
#